data_AF-A0A3D1YDS7-F1
#
_entry.id   AF-A0A3D1YDS7-F1
#
_cell.length_a   1.000
_cell.length_b   1.000
_cell.length_c   1.000
_cell.angle_alpha   90.00
_cell.angle_beta   90.00
_cell.angle_gamma   90.00
#
_symmetry.space_group_name_H-M   'P 1'
#
loop_
_entity.id
_entity.type
_entity.pdbx_description
1 polymer ?
#
loop_
_entity_poly.entity_id
_entity_poly.type
_entity_poly.pdbx_seq_one_letter_code
_entity_poly.pdbx_strand_id
1 'polypeptide(L)' 'MKIELLTILACPICKSELVLKDELILNEEIETGFLVCSGCSVKYPIEQGIPNLLPPNYK' A
#
# COMPACT_ATOMS: atom_id res chain seq x y z
N MET A 1 4.21 -8.12 -5.17
CA MET A 1 2.80 -7.62 -5.20
C MET A 1 2.43 -7.18 -6.61
N LYS A 2 1.27 -7.61 -7.12
CA LYS A 2 0.79 -7.20 -8.45
C LYS A 2 0.24 -5.78 -8.43
N ILE A 3 0.68 -4.96 -9.39
CA ILE A 3 0.26 -3.57 -9.58
C ILE A 3 -1.26 -3.48 -9.84
N GLU A 4 -1.83 -4.47 -10.53
CA GLU A 4 -3.27 -4.54 -10.84
C GLU A 4 -4.16 -4.46 -9.58
N LEU A 5 -3.68 -4.99 -8.45
CA LEU A 5 -4.42 -4.98 -7.18
C LEU A 5 -4.58 -3.57 -6.60
N LEU A 6 -3.72 -2.61 -6.96
CA LEU A 6 -3.84 -1.22 -6.50
C LEU A 6 -5.17 -0.59 -6.89
N THR A 7 -5.74 -1.00 -8.02
CA THR A 7 -7.01 -0.47 -8.53
C THR A 7 -8.24 -0.87 -7.70
N ILE A 8 -8.15 -1.94 -6.92
CA ILE A 8 -9.23 -2.44 -6.06
C ILE A 8 -8.99 -2.20 -4.57
N LEU A 9 -7.77 -1.79 -4.19
CA LEU A 9 -7.41 -1.56 -2.81
C LEU A 9 -7.83 -0.16 -2.36
N ALA A 10 -8.41 -0.09 -1.16
CA ALA A 10 -8.80 1.15 -0.52
C ALA A 10 -8.26 1.18 0.91
N CYS A 11 -8.14 2.38 1.48
CA CYS A 11 -7.69 2.54 2.85
C CYS A 11 -8.65 1.84 3.84
N PRO A 12 -8.16 0.97 4.74
CA PRO A 12 -8.99 0.27 5.72
C PRO A 12 -9.63 1.21 6.76
N ILE A 13 -9.12 2.43 6.91
CA ILE A 13 -9.60 3.42 7.89
C ILE A 13 -10.68 4.32 7.28
N CYS A 14 -10.38 4.95 6.15
CA CYS A 14 -11.24 5.99 5.56
C CYS A 14 -11.80 5.63 4.17
N LYS A 15 -11.45 4.45 3.62
CA LYS A 15 -11.88 3.95 2.31
C LYS A 15 -11.49 4.82 1.11
N SER A 16 -10.61 5.80 1.30
CA SER A 16 -10.04 6.61 0.21
C SER A 16 -8.99 5.82 -0.58
N GLU A 17 -8.59 6.39 -1.72
CA GLU A 17 -7.57 5.82 -2.61
C GLU A 17 -6.20 5.70 -1.93
N LEU A 18 -5.45 4.67 -2.33
CA LEU A 18 -4.08 4.41 -1.92
C LEU A 18 -3.14 4.71 -3.09
N VAL A 19 -2.14 5.55 -2.84
CA VAL A 19 -1.14 5.95 -3.82
C VAL A 19 0.17 5.24 -3.48
N LEU A 20 0.72 4.50 -4.44
CA LEU A 20 2.03 3.88 -4.30
C LEU A 20 3.14 4.95 -4.34
N LYS A 21 4.12 4.84 -3.44
CA LYS A 21 5.30 5.69 -3.37
C LYS A 21 6.54 4.89 -2.98
N ASP A 22 7.70 5.38 -3.44
CA ASP A 22 9.02 4.84 -3.14
C ASP A 22 9.14 3.33 -3.44
N GLU A 23 8.48 2.87 -4.50
CA GLU A 23 8.42 1.46 -4.86
C GLU A 23 9.69 0.94 -5.57
N LEU A 24 10.05 -0.29 -5.25
CA LEU A 24 11.00 -1.10 -6.00
C LEU A 24 10.23 -2.17 -6.75
N ILE A 25 10.30 -2.14 -8.08
CA ILE A 25 9.66 -3.13 -8.95
C ILE A 25 10.73 -4.10 -9.45
N LEU A 26 10.48 -5.40 -9.26
CA LEU A 26 11.31 -6.50 -9.74
C LEU A 26 10.43 -7.51 -10.47
N ASN A 27 10.79 -7.88 -11.70
CA ASN A 27 10.03 -8.85 -12.50
C ASN A 27 8.53 -8.53 -12.61
N GLU A 28 8.19 -7.26 -12.89
CA GLU A 28 6.80 -6.78 -12.99
C GLU A 28 5.98 -6.84 -11.69
N GLU A 29 6.63 -7.14 -10.56
CA GLU A 29 6.02 -7.11 -9.23
C GLU A 29 6.65 -6.06 -8.33
N ILE A 30 5.85 -5.45 -7.46
CA ILE A 30 6.35 -4.56 -6.41
C ILE A 30 6.97 -5.43 -5.31
N GLU A 31 8.27 -5.25 -5.06
CA GLU A 31 9.06 -5.94 -4.04
C GLU A 31 9.07 -5.15 -2.71
N THR A 32 9.30 -3.83 -2.79
CA THR A 32 9.23 -2.92 -1.65
C THR A 32 8.54 -1.62 -2.04
N GLY A 33 8.07 -0.85 -1.06
CA GLY A 33 7.43 0.45 -1.30
C GLY A 33 6.48 0.85 -0.18
N PHE A 34 5.66 1.85 -0.45
CA PHE A 34 4.66 2.31 0.50
C PHE A 34 3.34 2.67 -0.19
N LEU A 35 2.23 2.23 0.39
CA LEU A 35 0.90 2.70 0.03
C LEU A 35 0.53 3.86 0.96
N VAL A 36 0.38 5.05 0.39
CA VAL A 36 -0.01 6.26 1.11
C VAL A 36 -1.45 6.59 0.80
N CYS A 37 -2.29 6.66 1.84
CA CYS A 37 -3.67 7.07 1.65
C CYS A 37 -3.80 8.57 1.35
N SER A 38 -4.57 8.91 0.31
CA SER A 38 -4.84 10.31 -0.07
C SER A 38 -5.78 11.05 0.90
N GLY A 39 -6.60 10.33 1.68
CA GLY A 39 -7.59 10.91 2.60
C GLY A 39 -7.10 11.08 4.04
N CYS A 40 -6.45 10.04 4.59
CA CYS A 40 -5.99 10.06 6.00
C CYS A 40 -4.46 10.15 6.14
N SER A 41 -3.71 10.22 5.03
CA SER A 41 -2.25 10.31 5.00
C SER A 41 -1.50 9.17 5.69
N VAL A 42 -2.18 8.06 5.99
CA VAL A 42 -1.56 6.87 6.58
C VAL A 42 -0.68 6.18 5.54
N LYS A 43 0.51 5.76 5.99
CA LYS A 43 1.51 5.05 5.19
C LYS A 43 1.52 3.57 5.57
N TYR A 44 1.33 2.70 4.60
CA TYR A 44 1.38 1.25 4.74
C TYR A 44 2.62 0.72 4.03
N PRO A 45 3.58 0.08 4.74
CA PRO A 45 4.78 -0.43 4.12
C PRO A 45 4.50 -1.70 3.29
N ILE A 46 5.23 -1.86 2.20
CA ILE A 46 5.32 -3.08 1.39
C ILE A 46 6.71 -3.66 1.59
N GLU A 47 6.78 -4.89 2.08
CA GLU A 47 8.02 -5.62 2.32
C GLU A 47 7.90 -7.03 1.72
N GLN A 48 8.91 -7.45 0.94
CA GLN A 48 8.93 -8.75 0.26
C GLN A 48 7.67 -9.00 -0.59
N GLY A 49 7.17 -7.94 -1.23
CA GLY A 49 5.95 -7.97 -2.02
C GLY A 49 4.66 -8.17 -1.23
N ILE A 50 4.68 -8.02 0.09
CA ILE A 50 3.51 -8.11 0.97
C ILE A 50 3.16 -6.71 1.53
N PRO A 51 2.03 -6.11 1.14
CA PRO A 51 1.57 -4.85 1.71
C PRO A 51 0.99 -5.05 3.12
N ASN A 52 1.52 -4.33 4.12
CA ASN A 52 0.98 -4.31 5.47
C ASN A 52 -0.08 -3.20 5.63
N LEU A 53 -1.34 -3.56 5.41
CA LEU A 53 -2.51 -2.67 5.55
C LEU A 53 -3.10 -2.66 6.97
N LEU A 54 -2.35 -3.05 8.01
CA LEU A 54 -2.87 -2.98 9.38
C LEU A 54 -3.00 -1.52 9.85
N PRO A 55 -4.18 -1.11 10.36
CA PRO A 55 -4.32 0.23 10.92
C PRO A 55 -3.37 0.43 12.11
N PRO A 56 -2.75 1.61 12.25
CA PRO A 56 -1.79 1.89 13.32
C PRO A 56 -2.40 1.83 14.73
N ASN A 57 -3.74 1.85 14.84
CA ASN A 57 -4.47 1.78 16.11
C ASN A 57 -4.59 0.35 16.69
N TYR A 58 -4.10 -0.69 16.00
CA TYR A 58 -4.07 -2.08 16.48
C TYR A 58 -2.68 -2.50 16.99
N LYS A 59 -2.07 -1.70 17.88
CA LYS A 59 -0.87 -2.09 18.64
C LYS A 59 -1.20 -2.39 20.09
#